data_AF-A0A949DSR0-F1
#
_entry.id   AF-A0A949DSR0-F1
#
_cell.length_a   1.000
_cell.length_b   1.000
_cell.length_c   1.000
_cell.angle_alpha   90.00
_cell.angle_beta   90.00
_cell.angle_gamma   90.00
#
_symmetry.space_group_name_H-M   'P 1'
#
loop_
_entity.id
_entity.type
_entity.pdbx_description
1 polymer ?
#
loop_
_entity_poly.entity_id
_entity_poly.type
_entity_poly.pdbx_seq_one_letter_code
_entity_poly.pdbx_strand_id
1 'polypeptide(L)'
;MPTLTKNKKIIIGLILVFLIFGVVFIVSAPSARAGIGDYVLNGLAWIAYWILLFFSKLVTLAAYLLKSAFEIEDLTSFTKVPIVTTGWQITRGLANMFFALILLLMAFDTILQTNKFPIKTILPKLIIVALLINFSLVFCGIIIDFSQILTR
;
A
#
# COMPACT_ATOMS: atom_id res chain seq x y z
N MET A 1 44.71 -5.17 -12.17
CA MET A 1 43.57 -6.03 -12.56
C MET A 1 43.02 -6.71 -11.31
N PRO A 2 41.79 -6.43 -10.87
CA PRO A 2 41.22 -7.10 -9.69
C PRO A 2 40.92 -8.56 -10.02
N THR A 3 41.52 -9.47 -9.25
CA THR A 3 41.45 -10.92 -9.45
C THR A 3 40.09 -11.45 -8.97
N LEU A 4 39.32 -12.06 -9.88
CA LEU A 4 37.98 -12.65 -9.66
C LEU A 4 37.91 -13.70 -8.54
N THR A 5 39.05 -14.14 -7.99
CA THR A 5 39.20 -15.20 -6.99
C THR A 5 38.88 -14.77 -5.56
N LYS A 6 38.77 -13.46 -5.26
CA LYS A 6 38.61 -12.98 -3.87
C LYS A 6 37.17 -13.05 -3.33
N ASN A 7 36.15 -13.14 -4.20
CA ASN A 7 34.75 -13.03 -3.79
C ASN A 7 33.99 -14.36 -3.88
N LYS A 8 34.02 -15.14 -2.79
CA LYS A 8 33.42 -16.49 -2.71
C LYS A 8 31.95 -16.55 -3.16
N LYS A 9 31.17 -15.48 -2.95
CA LYS A 9 29.77 -15.39 -3.39
C LYS A 9 29.62 -15.37 -4.92
N ILE A 10 30.54 -14.71 -5.62
CA ILE A 10 30.55 -14.64 -7.09
C ILE A 10 30.93 -16.00 -7.68
N ILE A 11 31.91 -16.68 -7.07
CA ILE A 11 32.33 -18.03 -7.48
C ILE A 11 31.18 -19.04 -7.29
N ILE A 12 30.50 -19.00 -6.15
CA ILE A 12 29.32 -19.85 -5.88
C ILE A 12 28.20 -19.54 -6.88
N GLY A 13 27.96 -18.26 -7.19
CA GLY A 13 26.99 -17.86 -8.20
C GLY A 13 27.31 -18.40 -9.59
N LEU A 14 28.59 -18.34 -10.02
CA LEU A 14 29.03 -18.87 -11.31
C LEU A 14 28.91 -20.40 -11.39
N ILE A 15 29.25 -21.10 -10.30
CA ILE A 15 29.10 -22.57 -10.20
C ILE A 15 27.62 -22.96 -10.27
N LEU A 16 26.74 -22.22 -9.60
CA LEU A 16 25.29 -22.47 -9.66
C LEU A 16 24.74 -22.21 -11.06
N VAL A 17 25.17 -21.14 -11.73
CA VAL A 17 24.78 -20.87 -13.12
C VAL A 17 25.24 -21.99 -14.05
N PHE A 18 26.47 -22.48 -13.90
CA PHE A 18 27.00 -23.59 -14.68
C PHE A 18 26.27 -24.91 -14.42
N LEU A 19 25.94 -25.20 -13.15
CA LEU A 19 25.13 -26.37 -12.77
C LEU A 19 23.72 -26.30 -13.35
N ILE A 20 23.08 -25.14 -13.29
CA ILE A 20 21.74 -24.93 -13.87
C ILE A 20 21.82 -25.11 -15.39
N PHE A 21 22.85 -24.56 -16.05
CA PHE A 21 23.06 -24.75 -17.49
C PHE A 21 23.26 -26.23 -17.84
N GLY A 22 24.06 -26.96 -17.07
CA GLY A 22 24.30 -28.39 -17.25
C GLY A 22 23.05 -29.24 -17.06
N VAL A 23 22.24 -28.95 -16.03
CA VAL A 23 20.97 -29.65 -15.77
C VAL A 23 19.95 -29.36 -16.87
N VAL A 24 19.86 -28.11 -17.35
CA VAL A 24 19.01 -27.76 -18.50
C VAL A 24 19.44 -28.51 -19.76
N PHE A 25 20.75 -28.70 -19.97
CA PHE A 25 21.28 -29.46 -21.12
C PHE A 25 20.92 -30.95 -21.06
N ILE A 26 20.90 -31.54 -19.86
CA ILE A 26 20.57 -32.95 -19.64
C ILE A 26 19.05 -33.18 -19.71
N VAL A 27 18.25 -32.30 -19.12
CA VAL A 27 16.76 -32.41 -19.14
C VAL A 27 16.20 -32.10 -20.53
N SER A 28 16.91 -31.34 -21.36
CA SER A 28 16.55 -31.07 -22.76
C SER A 28 17.14 -32.07 -23.75
N ALA A 29 17.83 -33.13 -23.29
CA ALA A 29 18.30 -34.19 -24.17
C ALA A 29 17.07 -34.99 -24.65
N PRO A 30 16.74 -34.97 -25.96
CA PRO A 30 15.56 -35.66 -26.46
C PRO A 30 15.67 -37.15 -26.16
N SER A 31 14.58 -37.76 -25.68
CA SER A 31 14.44 -39.21 -25.60
C SER A 31 14.78 -39.83 -26.97
N ALA A 32 15.55 -40.92 -26.94
CA ALA A 32 16.21 -41.53 -28.07
C ALA A 32 15.28 -41.97 -29.22
N ARG A 33 14.84 -41.02 -30.05
CA ARG A 33 14.34 -41.17 -31.42
C ARG A 33 14.52 -39.81 -32.11
N ALA A 34 15.74 -39.49 -32.51
CA ALA A 34 16.06 -38.14 -32.94
C ALA A 34 15.95 -37.98 -34.46
N GLY A 35 14.75 -37.60 -34.94
CA GLY A 35 14.61 -37.05 -36.28
C GLY A 35 15.17 -35.63 -36.32
N ILE A 36 15.62 -35.16 -37.48
CA ILE A 36 16.05 -33.76 -37.68
C ILE A 36 14.95 -32.77 -37.24
N GLY A 37 13.67 -33.16 -37.37
CA GLY A 37 12.52 -32.39 -36.91
C GLY A 37 12.51 -32.12 -35.40
N ASP A 38 12.94 -33.07 -34.57
CA ASP A 38 12.89 -32.93 -33.11
C ASP A 38 13.95 -31.94 -32.59
N TYR A 39 15.13 -31.91 -33.22
CA TYR A 39 16.16 -30.93 -32.89
C TYR A 39 15.73 -29.50 -33.26
N VAL A 40 15.07 -29.34 -34.40
CA VAL A 40 14.54 -28.03 -34.83
C VAL A 40 13.43 -27.56 -33.89
N LEU A 41 12.51 -28.45 -33.51
CA LEU A 41 11.42 -28.12 -32.58
C LEU A 41 11.94 -27.78 -31.18
N ASN A 42 12.91 -28.52 -30.65
CA ASN A 42 13.52 -28.21 -29.35
C ASN A 42 14.31 -26.89 -29.38
N GLY A 43 15.03 -26.60 -30.47
CA GLY A 43 15.72 -25.32 -30.66
C GLY A 43 14.74 -24.14 -30.68
N LEU A 44 13.64 -24.26 -31.42
CA LEU A 44 12.57 -23.26 -31.45
C LEU A 44 11.89 -23.09 -30.08
N ALA A 45 11.63 -24.19 -29.36
CA ALA A 45 11.06 -24.16 -28.03
C ALA A 45 11.96 -23.47 -27.01
N TRP A 46 13.28 -23.69 -27.09
CA TRP A 46 14.26 -23.03 -26.21
C TRP A 46 14.31 -21.52 -26.45
N ILE A 47 14.33 -21.09 -27.72
CA ILE A 47 14.29 -19.67 -28.09
C ILE A 47 12.98 -19.04 -27.61
N ALA A 48 11.84 -19.71 -27.82
CA ALA A 48 10.53 -19.24 -27.35
C ALA A 48 10.47 -19.12 -25.82
N TYR A 49 11.05 -20.08 -25.09
CA TYR A 49 11.12 -20.06 -23.62
C TYR A 49 11.87 -18.82 -23.10
N TRP A 50 13.03 -18.49 -23.69
CA TRP A 50 13.80 -17.31 -23.28
C TRP A 50 13.10 -15.99 -23.62
N ILE A 51 12.41 -15.93 -24.77
CA ILE A 51 11.56 -14.80 -25.14
C ILE A 51 10.44 -14.62 -24.11
N LEU A 52 9.73 -15.69 -23.74
CA LEU A 52 8.65 -15.62 -22.76
C LEU A 52 9.15 -15.21 -21.38
N LEU A 53 10.31 -15.72 -20.94
CA LEU A 53 10.93 -15.30 -19.69
C LEU A 53 11.31 -13.82 -19.69
N PHE A 54 11.84 -13.31 -20.80
CA PHE A 54 12.18 -11.89 -20.94
C PHE A 54 10.93 -11.01 -20.76
N PHE A 55 9.84 -11.31 -21.47
CA PHE A 55 8.58 -10.57 -21.33
C PHE A 55 7.96 -10.71 -19.93
N SER A 56 8.03 -11.90 -19.31
CA SER A 56 7.58 -12.10 -17.94
C SER A 56 8.32 -11.20 -16.94
N LYS A 57 9.63 -11.01 -17.12
CA LYS A 57 10.43 -10.11 -16.29
C LYS A 57 10.06 -8.63 -16.52
N LEU A 58 9.75 -8.23 -17.75
CA LEU A 58 9.27 -6.88 -18.04
C LEU A 58 7.92 -6.59 -17.37
N VAL A 59 6.96 -7.51 -17.46
CA VAL A 59 5.65 -7.38 -16.79
C VAL A 59 5.82 -7.31 -15.26
N THR A 60 6.70 -8.15 -14.70
CA THR A 60 6.97 -8.13 -13.26
C THR A 60 7.63 -6.82 -12.82
N LEU A 61 8.57 -6.29 -13.60
CA LEU A 61 9.19 -5.00 -13.34
C LEU A 61 8.17 -3.86 -13.41
N ALA A 62 7.29 -3.87 -14.42
CA ALA A 62 6.21 -2.90 -14.53
C ALA A 62 5.28 -2.95 -13.30
N ALA A 63 4.93 -4.15 -12.82
CA ALA A 63 4.13 -4.33 -11.61
C ALA A 63 4.84 -3.81 -10.34
N TYR A 64 6.15 -4.02 -10.21
CA TYR A 64 6.93 -3.46 -9.10
C TYR A 64 6.98 -1.94 -9.15
N LEU A 65 7.20 -1.35 -10.32
CA LEU A 65 7.20 0.11 -10.49
C LEU A 65 5.82 0.69 -10.18
N LEU A 66 4.75 0.06 -10.66
CA LEU A 66 3.37 0.42 -10.33
C LEU A 66 3.14 0.36 -8.81
N LYS A 67 3.51 -0.74 -8.14
CA LYS A 67 3.36 -0.89 -6.69
C LYS A 67 4.15 0.17 -5.91
N SER A 68 5.34 0.54 -6.38
CA SER A 68 6.15 1.59 -5.75
C SER A 68 5.60 2.99 -5.98
N ALA A 69 5.04 3.26 -7.17
CA ALA A 69 4.47 4.55 -7.52
C ALA A 69 3.15 4.82 -6.78
N PHE A 70 2.39 3.77 -6.48
CA PHE A 70 1.11 3.90 -5.80
C PHE A 70 1.15 3.71 -4.29
N GLU A 71 2.34 3.47 -3.68
CA GLU A 71 2.50 3.20 -2.23
C GLU A 71 1.22 2.60 -1.63
N ILE A 72 0.79 1.45 -2.17
CA ILE A 72 -0.34 0.73 -1.60
C ILE A 72 0.20 0.08 -0.33
N GLU A 73 0.55 0.89 0.66
CA GLU A 73 0.31 0.52 2.04
C GLU A 73 -1.17 0.22 2.09
N ASP A 74 -1.49 -1.02 2.40
CA ASP A 74 -2.85 -1.49 2.49
C ASP A 74 -3.73 -0.41 3.14
N LEU A 75 -4.79 0.00 2.43
CA LEU A 75 -5.83 0.87 2.98
C LEU A 75 -6.44 0.30 4.28
N THR A 76 -6.08 -0.93 4.67
CA THR A 76 -6.40 -1.62 5.92
C THR A 76 -6.00 -0.83 7.17
N SER A 77 -5.17 0.21 7.07
CA SER A 77 -4.92 1.10 8.21
C SER A 77 -4.88 2.59 7.86
N PHE A 78 -5.89 3.08 7.13
CA PHE A 78 -6.10 4.52 6.85
C PHE A 78 -5.93 5.41 8.11
N THR A 79 -6.37 4.92 9.27
CA THR A 79 -6.30 5.65 10.55
C THR A 79 -4.88 5.81 11.11
N LYS A 80 -3.89 5.07 10.59
CA LYS A 80 -2.48 5.15 11.02
C LYS A 80 -1.60 5.98 10.09
N VAL A 81 -2.11 6.37 8.92
CA VAL A 81 -1.33 7.13 7.94
C VAL A 81 -0.94 8.49 8.54
N PRO A 82 0.35 8.88 8.54
CA PRO A 82 0.83 10.11 9.18
C PRO A 82 0.11 11.38 8.73
N ILE A 83 -0.23 11.48 7.44
CA ILE A 83 -0.94 12.64 6.89
C ILE A 83 -2.37 12.76 7.46
N VAL A 84 -3.05 11.62 7.64
CA VAL A 84 -4.41 11.55 8.17
C VAL A 84 -4.42 11.87 9.66
N THR A 85 -3.52 11.28 10.43
CA THR A 85 -3.44 11.50 11.88
C THR A 85 -3.08 12.95 12.22
N THR A 86 -2.12 13.53 11.50
CA THR A 86 -1.71 14.93 11.67
C THR A 86 -2.83 15.89 11.27
N GLY A 87 -3.45 15.68 10.10
CA GLY A 87 -4.57 16.50 9.64
C GLY A 87 -5.77 16.45 10.58
N TRP A 88 -6.07 15.27 11.14
CA TRP A 88 -7.11 15.09 12.14
C TRP A 88 -6.81 15.84 13.45
N GLN A 89 -5.57 15.77 13.95
CA GLN A 89 -5.18 16.52 15.15
C GLN A 89 -5.33 18.04 14.96
N ILE A 90 -4.90 18.57 13.82
CA ILE A 90 -5.03 20.00 13.49
C ILE A 90 -6.52 20.39 13.44
N THR A 91 -7.34 19.61 12.73
CA THR A 91 -8.77 19.90 12.56
C THR A 91 -9.52 19.88 13.89
N ARG A 92 -9.23 18.91 14.78
CA ARG A 92 -9.80 18.88 16.14
C ARG A 92 -9.32 20.05 16.99
N GLY A 93 -8.04 20.42 16.88
CA GLY A 93 -7.49 21.61 17.53
C GLY A 93 -8.26 22.87 17.14
N LEU A 94 -8.51 23.05 15.84
CA LEU A 94 -9.31 24.14 15.31
C LEU A 94 -10.76 24.11 15.84
N ALA A 95 -11.42 22.95 15.82
CA ALA A 95 -12.78 22.81 16.33
C ALA A 95 -12.89 23.14 17.83
N ASN A 96 -11.89 22.75 18.63
CA ASN A 96 -11.84 23.10 20.05
C ASN A 96 -11.77 24.61 20.29
N MET A 97 -11.05 25.36 19.43
CA MET A 97 -11.05 26.83 19.49
C MET A 97 -12.45 27.41 19.22
N PHE A 98 -13.19 26.84 18.26
CA PHE A 98 -14.57 27.25 18.00
C PHE A 98 -15.53 26.89 19.14
N PHE A 99 -15.37 25.74 19.79
CA PHE A 99 -16.17 25.39 20.96
C PHE A 99 -15.98 26.40 22.09
N ALA A 100 -14.74 26.83 22.34
CA ALA A 100 -14.46 27.88 23.32
C ALA A 100 -15.14 29.21 22.95
N LEU A 101 -15.11 29.61 21.68
CA LEU A 101 -15.78 30.82 21.20
C LEU A 101 -17.32 30.75 21.35
N ILE A 102 -17.93 29.60 21.01
CA ILE A 102 -19.38 29.41 21.15
C ILE A 102 -19.79 29.45 22.63
N LEU A 103 -19.02 28.80 23.50
CA LEU A 103 -19.26 28.86 24.96
C LEU A 103 -19.13 30.29 25.49
N LEU A 104 -18.14 31.06 25.01
CA LEU A 104 -17.96 32.46 25.38
C LEU A 104 -19.16 33.33 24.97
N LEU A 105 -19.65 33.18 23.74
CA LEU A 105 -20.84 33.90 23.28
C LEU A 105 -22.09 33.54 24.11
N MET A 106 -22.27 32.26 24.45
CA MET A 106 -23.36 31.83 25.33
C MET A 106 -23.21 32.38 26.75
N ALA A 107 -21.99 32.50 27.27
CA ALA A 107 -21.75 33.10 28.57
C ALA A 107 -22.17 34.57 28.58
N PHE A 108 -21.84 35.35 27.55
CA PHE A 108 -22.31 36.73 27.44
C PHE A 108 -23.83 36.84 27.32
N ASP A 109 -24.48 35.97 26.53
CA ASP A 109 -25.94 35.95 26.44
C ASP A 109 -26.60 35.64 27.80
N THR A 110 -25.97 34.77 28.60
CA THR A 110 -26.42 34.43 29.95
C THR A 110 -26.23 35.59 30.92
N ILE A 111 -25.07 36.26 30.90
CA ILE A 111 -24.75 37.39 31.79
C ILE A 111 -25.64 38.60 31.48
N LEU A 112 -25.82 38.92 30.20
CA LEU A 112 -26.66 40.04 29.76
C LEU A 112 -28.16 39.72 29.79
N GLN A 113 -28.53 38.47 30.11
CA GLN A 113 -29.90 37.99 30.15
C GLN A 113 -30.69 38.30 28.86
N THR A 114 -30.00 38.32 27.72
CA THR A 114 -30.62 38.63 26.43
C THR A 114 -31.47 37.48 25.90
N ASN A 115 -31.29 36.26 26.44
CA ASN A 115 -32.05 35.05 26.12
C ASN A 115 -32.07 34.71 24.61
N LYS A 116 -31.06 35.15 23.85
CA LYS A 116 -30.97 34.91 22.40
C LYS A 116 -30.46 33.50 22.10
N PHE A 117 -29.66 32.92 23.00
CA PHE A 117 -29.06 31.62 22.87
C PHE A 117 -29.56 30.70 24.00
N PRO A 118 -30.63 29.91 23.76
CA PRO A 118 -31.18 29.04 24.79
C PRO A 118 -30.19 27.93 25.17
N ILE A 119 -29.55 28.09 26.33
CA ILE A 119 -28.47 27.20 26.79
C ILE A 119 -28.93 25.75 26.91
N LYS A 120 -30.18 25.51 27.32
CA LYS A 120 -30.77 24.18 27.46
C LYS A 120 -30.90 23.44 26.13
N THR A 121 -30.90 24.16 25.00
CA THR A 121 -31.03 23.59 23.66
C THR A 121 -29.69 23.51 22.94
N ILE A 122 -28.82 24.51 23.12
CA ILE A 122 -27.54 24.59 22.41
C ILE A 122 -26.47 23.74 23.08
N LEU A 123 -26.40 23.74 24.42
CA LEU A 123 -25.36 23.02 25.16
C LEU A 123 -25.37 21.50 24.88
N PRO A 124 -26.52 20.79 24.87
CA PRO A 124 -26.54 19.37 24.53
C PRO A 124 -26.05 19.09 23.10
N LYS A 125 -26.41 19.95 22.13
CA LYS A 125 -25.95 19.83 20.75
C LYS A 125 -24.43 20.03 20.66
N LEU A 126 -23.89 21.00 21.39
CA LEU A 126 -22.46 21.26 21.44
C LEU A 126 -21.68 20.06 21.99
N ILE A 127 -22.20 19.40 23.03
CA ILE A 127 -21.60 18.18 23.59
C ILE A 127 -21.59 17.05 22.56
N ILE A 128 -22.70 16.82 21.85
CA ILE A 128 -22.79 15.79 20.81
C ILE A 128 -21.79 16.07 19.69
N VAL A 129 -21.70 17.32 19.22
CA VAL A 129 -20.74 17.72 18.18
C VAL A 129 -19.30 17.58 18.68
N ALA A 130 -19.01 17.96 19.92
CA ALA A 130 -17.68 17.78 20.51
C ALA A 130 -17.28 16.31 20.59
N LEU A 131 -18.22 15.43 20.92
CA LEU A 131 -18.01 13.98 20.92
C LEU A 131 -17.75 13.46 19.50
N LEU A 132 -18.59 13.83 18.54
CA LEU A 132 -18.43 13.46 17.12
C LEU A 132 -17.09 13.89 16.55
N ILE A 133 -16.64 15.12 16.82
CA ILE A 133 -15.35 15.62 16.33
C ILE A 133 -14.18 14.83 16.95
N ASN A 134 -14.25 14.51 18.25
CA ASN A 134 -13.22 13.71 18.91
C ASN A 134 -13.16 12.27 18.36
N PHE A 135 -14.29 11.67 18.02
CA PHE A 135 -14.37 10.31 17.47
C PHE A 135 -14.42 10.25 15.93
N SER A 136 -14.27 11.38 15.24
CA SER A 136 -14.38 11.47 13.77
C SER A 136 -13.48 10.48 13.02
N LEU A 137 -12.23 10.32 13.47
CA LEU A 137 -11.28 9.37 12.86
C LEU A 137 -11.74 7.91 13.00
N VAL A 138 -12.40 7.57 14.11
CA VAL A 138 -12.94 6.22 14.36
C VAL A 138 -14.09 5.94 13.39
N PHE A 139 -15.03 6.88 13.23
CA PHE A 139 -16.14 6.72 12.30
C PHE A 139 -15.68 6.60 10.84
N CYS A 140 -14.72 7.43 10.42
CA CYS A 140 -14.14 7.32 9.08
C CYS A 140 -13.46 5.96 8.87
N GLY A 141 -12.70 5.48 9.87
CA GLY A 141 -12.08 4.15 9.83
C GLY A 141 -13.10 3.03 9.61
N ILE A 142 -14.17 3.00 10.41
CA ILE A 142 -15.24 2.00 10.30
C ILE A 142 -15.88 2.00 8.91
N ILE A 143 -16.17 3.18 8.33
CA ILE A 143 -16.77 3.30 7.00
C ILE A 143 -15.83 2.74 5.92
N ILE A 144 -14.55 3.08 5.99
CA ILE A 144 -13.54 2.63 5.03
C ILE A 144 -13.33 1.11 5.14
N ASP A 145 -13.23 0.58 6.36
CA ASP A 145 -13.08 -0.85 6.61
C ASP A 145 -14.29 -1.62 6.07
N PHE A 146 -15.51 -1.10 6.29
CA PHE A 146 -16.74 -1.68 5.73
C PHE A 146 -16.75 -1.65 4.19
N SER A 147 -16.33 -0.55 3.59
CA SER A 147 -16.22 -0.43 2.13
C SER A 147 -15.23 -1.45 1.54
N GLN A 148 -14.14 -1.74 2.24
CA GLN A 148 -13.16 -2.74 1.80
C GLN A 148 -13.70 -4.16 1.92
N ILE A 149 -14.48 -4.46 2.96
CA ILE A 149 -15.15 -5.76 3.10
C ILE A 149 -16.15 -5.98 1.96
N LEU A 150 -16.92 -4.95 1.59
CA LEU A 150 -17.89 -5.05 0.49
C LEU A 150 -17.27 -5.16 -0.91
N THR A 151 -16.07 -4.62 -1.09
CA THR A 151 -15.40 -4.57 -2.41
C THR A 151 -14.55 -5.81 -2.68
N ARG A 152 -14.11 -6.52 -1.63
CA ARG A 152 -13.40 -7.81 -1.75
C ARG A 152 -14.37 -8.95 -2.04
#